data_AF-A0A966DS35-F1
#
_entry.id   AF-A0A966DS35-F1
#
_cell.length_a   1.000
_cell.length_b   1.000
_cell.length_c   1.000
_cell.angle_alpha   90.00
_cell.angle_beta   90.00
_cell.angle_gamma   90.00
#
_symmetry.space_group_name_H-M   'P 1'
#
loop_
_entity.id
_entity.type
_entity.pdbx_description
1 polymer ?
#
loop_
_entity_poly.entity_id
_entity_poly.type
_entity_poly.pdbx_seq_one_letter_code
_entity_poly.pdbx_strand_id
1 'polypeptide(L)'
;MKWITREKPKIDRIACPWLIKRFIDPDAEIIYVPFAEVLTKAKELEAIPFDLPNVEYTHYDDQCTFDYIIKKHQLKDPALDRIAAIVRGADTDRHDFAPQSAGLEAIFSGLAYNSTDDQELLAFGMRIYDGLYNWAKLLYDKKHSQTGTAEQMLLEVFTKYLQKGDRKKAPAWAKELKEMIQDQLDTNMSLSLQQVSQNLEINPSYLSREFSKYFENLSFGDYIRKLRIEKAIHLLETTLYPLTEIAYLTGFSDPSHFNRIFKKQMGVTASEYRKNLPKK
;
A
#
# COMPACT_ATOMS: atom_id res chain seq x y z
N MET A 1 21.02 15.24 -22.09
CA MET A 1 20.49 16.24 -21.12
C MET A 1 20.73 15.75 -19.71
N LYS A 2 20.91 16.67 -18.73
CA LYS A 2 21.04 16.29 -17.31
C LYS A 2 19.67 16.32 -16.63
N TRP A 3 19.38 15.29 -15.85
CA TRP A 3 18.18 15.17 -15.04
C TRP A 3 18.58 14.96 -13.60
N ILE A 4 17.88 15.60 -12.68
CA ILE A 4 18.25 15.60 -11.26
C ILE A 4 17.05 15.34 -10.35
N THR A 5 17.25 14.51 -9.33
CA THR A 5 16.25 14.27 -8.29
C THR A 5 16.94 14.01 -6.95
N ARG A 6 16.14 13.78 -5.90
CA ARG A 6 16.66 13.48 -4.57
C ARG A 6 17.26 12.08 -4.48
N GLU A 7 18.29 11.94 -3.65
CA GLU A 7 18.97 10.70 -3.28
C GLU A 7 18.03 9.66 -2.63
N LYS A 8 18.51 8.41 -2.54
CA LYS A 8 17.75 7.25 -2.05
C LYS A 8 16.48 7.05 -2.88
N PRO A 9 16.62 6.82 -4.19
CA PRO A 9 15.51 6.77 -5.11
C PRO A 9 14.61 5.58 -4.78
N LYS A 10 13.31 5.84 -4.81
CA LYS A 10 12.27 4.82 -4.75
C LYS A 10 11.82 4.48 -6.17
N ILE A 11 10.75 3.72 -6.30
CA ILE A 11 10.27 3.11 -7.53
C ILE A 11 10.13 4.13 -8.67
N ASP A 12 9.39 5.23 -8.46
CA ASP A 12 9.16 6.24 -9.50
C ASP A 12 10.45 6.98 -9.91
N ARG A 13 11.34 7.27 -8.94
CA ARG A 13 12.64 7.92 -9.17
C ARG A 13 13.68 7.04 -9.87
N ILE A 14 13.42 5.73 -10.00
CA ILE A 14 14.22 4.82 -10.82
C ILE A 14 13.52 4.55 -12.16
N ALA A 15 12.18 4.48 -12.17
CA ALA A 15 11.38 4.29 -13.38
C ALA A 15 11.55 5.44 -14.37
N CYS A 16 11.51 6.69 -13.88
CA CYS A 16 11.63 7.89 -14.70
C CYS A 16 12.97 7.93 -15.46
N PRO A 17 14.14 7.76 -14.81
CA PRO A 17 15.42 7.57 -15.50
C PRO A 17 15.40 6.51 -16.59
N TRP A 18 14.80 5.34 -16.34
CA TRP A 18 14.71 4.29 -17.35
C TRP A 18 13.91 4.74 -18.57
N LEU A 19 12.75 5.35 -18.34
CA LEU A 19 11.87 5.87 -19.40
C LEU A 19 12.58 6.95 -20.23
N ILE A 20 13.24 7.90 -19.56
CA ILE A 20 13.99 8.98 -20.18
C ILE A 20 15.09 8.39 -21.07
N LYS A 21 15.95 7.51 -20.53
CA LYS A 21 17.07 6.93 -21.28
C LYS A 21 16.64 6.01 -22.41
N ARG A 22 15.44 5.40 -22.33
CA ARG A 22 14.96 4.49 -23.38
C ARG A 22 14.17 5.17 -24.49
N PHE A 23 13.43 6.23 -24.19
CA PHE A 23 12.43 6.77 -25.13
C PHE A 23 12.59 8.27 -25.43
N ILE A 24 13.41 8.99 -24.67
CA ILE A 24 13.53 10.46 -24.81
C ILE A 24 14.96 10.85 -25.17
N ASP A 25 15.94 10.43 -24.36
CA ASP A 25 17.33 10.83 -24.50
C ASP A 25 18.28 9.72 -23.99
N PRO A 26 18.83 8.87 -24.88
CA PRO A 26 19.74 7.78 -24.52
C PRO A 26 20.99 8.21 -23.75
N ASP A 27 21.46 9.43 -24.00
CA ASP A 27 22.65 10.00 -23.40
C ASP A 27 22.33 10.82 -22.13
N ALA A 28 21.10 10.72 -21.62
CA ALA A 28 20.71 11.43 -20.41
C ALA A 28 21.56 11.01 -19.19
N GLU A 29 22.07 12.02 -18.50
CA GLU A 29 22.80 11.89 -17.25
C GLU A 29 21.83 12.08 -16.08
N ILE A 30 21.84 11.14 -15.13
CA ILE A 30 20.91 11.11 -14.00
C ILE A 30 21.69 11.38 -12.73
N ILE A 31 21.28 12.44 -12.02
CA ILE A 31 22.00 12.97 -10.87
C ILE A 31 21.10 12.85 -9.63
N TYR A 32 21.65 12.27 -8.58
CA TYR A 32 21.01 12.15 -7.28
C TYR A 32 21.76 13.01 -6.26
N VAL A 33 21.04 13.85 -5.52
CA VAL A 33 21.61 14.72 -4.47
C VAL A 33 20.68 14.79 -3.26
N PRO A 34 21.15 15.24 -2.08
CA PRO A 34 20.28 15.49 -0.94
C PRO A 34 19.07 16.36 -1.31
N PHE A 35 17.88 16.06 -0.78
CA PHE A 35 16.63 16.73 -1.13
C PHE A 35 16.70 18.26 -1.06
N ALA A 36 17.36 18.80 -0.03
CA ALA A 36 17.52 20.24 0.16
C ALA A 36 18.37 20.93 -0.93
N GLU A 37 19.20 20.17 -1.64
CA GLU A 37 20.13 20.68 -2.64
C GLU A 37 19.61 20.57 -4.07
N VAL A 38 18.57 19.77 -4.32
CA VAL A 38 18.14 19.43 -5.69
C VAL A 38 17.88 20.66 -6.55
N LEU A 39 17.11 21.64 -6.07
CA LEU A 39 16.78 22.83 -6.87
C LEU A 39 17.98 23.76 -7.08
N THR A 40 18.88 23.85 -6.09
CA THR A 40 20.10 24.65 -6.20
C THR A 40 21.05 24.02 -7.22
N LYS A 41 21.29 22.71 -7.10
CA LYS A 41 22.13 21.94 -8.03
C LYS A 41 21.54 21.83 -9.42
N ALA A 42 20.22 21.76 -9.56
CA ALA A 42 19.53 21.82 -10.85
C ALA A 42 19.91 23.08 -11.63
N LYS A 43 19.91 24.24 -10.95
CA LYS A 43 20.31 25.51 -11.58
C LYS A 43 21.79 25.56 -11.90
N GLU A 44 22.65 25.14 -10.97
CA GLU A 44 24.11 25.13 -11.16
C GLU A 44 24.56 24.23 -12.32
N LEU A 45 23.91 23.07 -12.47
CA LEU A 45 24.28 22.05 -13.45
C LEU A 45 23.47 22.12 -14.74
N GLU A 46 22.54 23.08 -14.84
CA GLU A 46 21.54 23.18 -15.92
C GLU A 46 20.78 21.84 -16.12
N ALA A 47 20.44 21.19 -15.00
CA ALA A 47 19.74 19.91 -14.98
C ALA A 47 18.24 20.09 -14.76
N ILE A 48 17.44 19.23 -15.40
CA ILE A 48 15.98 19.23 -15.31
C ILE A 48 15.57 18.51 -14.01
N PRO A 49 14.96 19.19 -13.03
CA PRO A 49 14.52 18.54 -11.80
C PRO A 49 13.22 17.76 -12.03
N PHE A 50 13.11 16.59 -11.40
CA PHE A 50 11.91 15.76 -11.45
C PHE A 50 11.61 15.06 -10.11
N ASP A 51 10.37 14.61 -9.93
CA ASP A 51 9.83 14.02 -8.69
C ASP A 51 10.01 14.93 -7.46
N LEU A 52 9.58 16.19 -7.60
CA LEU A 52 9.64 17.19 -6.54
C LEU A 52 8.37 18.06 -6.52
N PRO A 53 7.98 18.61 -5.37
CA PRO A 53 6.95 19.64 -5.34
C PRO A 53 7.35 20.86 -6.19
N ASN A 54 6.40 21.40 -6.95
CA ASN A 54 6.55 22.65 -7.71
C ASN A 54 7.59 22.63 -8.86
N VAL A 55 7.94 21.46 -9.40
CA VAL A 55 8.71 21.35 -10.65
C VAL A 55 7.82 20.85 -11.77
N GLU A 56 8.24 21.02 -13.03
CA GLU A 56 7.45 20.61 -14.19
C GLU A 56 7.19 19.09 -14.22
N TYR A 57 8.23 18.29 -14.00
CA TYR A 57 8.15 16.84 -14.02
C TYR A 57 7.84 16.31 -12.61
N THR A 58 6.56 16.25 -12.28
CA THR A 58 6.11 15.84 -10.95
C THR A 58 4.80 15.07 -11.00
N HIS A 59 4.35 14.63 -9.83
CA HIS A 59 3.06 13.97 -9.61
C HIS A 59 1.89 14.90 -9.92
N TYR A 60 0.78 14.35 -10.42
CA TYR A 60 -0.47 15.08 -10.61
C TYR A 60 -1.66 14.15 -10.39
N ASP A 61 -2.66 14.63 -9.63
CA ASP A 61 -3.80 13.82 -9.20
C ASP A 61 -3.34 12.47 -8.59
N ASP A 62 -3.82 11.35 -9.10
CA ASP A 62 -3.42 9.98 -8.71
C ASP A 62 -2.29 9.42 -9.60
N GLN A 63 -1.61 10.25 -10.40
CA GLN A 63 -0.58 9.83 -11.36
C GLN A 63 0.82 10.24 -10.90
N CYS A 64 1.80 9.36 -11.14
CA CYS A 64 3.18 9.59 -10.73
C CYS A 64 3.97 10.35 -11.80
N THR A 65 5.24 10.67 -11.50
CA THR A 65 6.10 11.40 -12.44
C THR A 65 6.31 10.62 -13.73
N PHE A 66 6.32 9.28 -13.67
CA PHE A 66 6.40 8.42 -14.84
C PHE A 66 5.23 8.63 -15.82
N ASP A 67 3.98 8.70 -15.32
CA ASP A 67 2.81 9.02 -16.15
C ASP A 67 2.95 10.40 -16.81
N TYR A 68 3.47 11.37 -16.04
CA TYR A 68 3.66 12.74 -16.55
C TYR A 68 4.60 12.74 -17.74
N ILE A 69 5.72 12.03 -17.64
CA ILE A 69 6.72 11.94 -18.70
C ILE A 69 6.11 11.30 -19.97
N ILE A 70 5.36 10.21 -19.83
CA ILE A 70 4.65 9.58 -20.96
C ILE A 70 3.74 10.59 -21.66
N LYS A 71 2.92 11.29 -20.89
CA LYS A 71 1.94 12.27 -21.40
C LYS A 71 2.63 13.46 -22.06
N LYS A 72 3.63 14.04 -21.39
CA LYS A 72 4.36 15.23 -21.85
C LYS A 72 5.08 14.97 -23.17
N HIS A 73 5.72 13.81 -23.29
CA HIS A 73 6.49 13.42 -24.47
C HIS A 73 5.66 12.65 -25.51
N GLN A 74 4.35 12.50 -25.29
CA GLN A 74 3.40 11.86 -26.19
C GLN A 74 3.84 10.45 -26.60
N LEU A 75 4.36 9.67 -25.67
CA LEU A 75 4.77 8.28 -25.91
C LEU A 75 3.52 7.41 -26.08
N LYS A 76 3.44 6.63 -27.18
CA LYS A 76 2.22 5.90 -27.59
C LYS A 76 2.34 4.38 -27.52
N ASP A 77 3.35 3.84 -26.84
CA ASP A 77 3.52 2.39 -26.73
C ASP A 77 2.61 1.83 -25.62
N PRO A 78 1.64 0.94 -25.92
CA PRO A 78 0.74 0.38 -24.91
C PRO A 78 1.46 -0.42 -23.81
N ALA A 79 2.70 -0.86 -24.04
CA ALA A 79 3.50 -1.46 -22.98
C ALA A 79 3.87 -0.45 -21.89
N LEU A 80 4.04 0.83 -22.25
CA LEU A 80 4.32 1.90 -21.28
C LEU A 80 3.10 2.19 -20.41
N ASP A 81 1.89 2.13 -20.95
CA ASP A 81 0.66 2.29 -20.15
C ASP A 81 0.55 1.19 -19.07
N ARG A 82 0.93 -0.05 -19.43
CA ARG A 82 0.96 -1.18 -18.49
C ARG A 82 2.01 -0.96 -17.40
N ILE A 83 3.21 -0.53 -17.77
CA ILE A 83 4.27 -0.22 -16.80
C ILE A 83 3.84 0.93 -15.90
N ALA A 84 3.21 1.99 -16.43
CA ALA A 84 2.73 3.12 -15.66
C ALA A 84 1.72 2.67 -14.58
N ALA A 85 0.80 1.76 -14.90
CA ALA A 85 -0.08 1.16 -13.90
C ALA A 85 0.69 0.41 -12.80
N ILE A 86 1.72 -0.36 -13.16
CA ILE A 86 2.55 -1.10 -12.20
C ILE A 86 3.34 -0.16 -11.30
N VAL A 87 4.00 0.84 -11.88
CA VAL A 87 4.81 1.86 -11.18
C VAL A 87 3.93 2.64 -10.21
N ARG A 88 2.77 3.16 -10.66
CA ARG A 88 1.81 3.84 -9.77
C ARG A 88 1.41 2.97 -8.58
N GLY A 89 1.01 1.73 -8.83
CA GLY A 89 0.57 0.85 -7.76
C GLY A 89 1.67 0.54 -6.76
N ALA A 90 2.91 0.42 -7.23
CA ALA A 90 4.04 0.11 -6.38
C ALA A 90 4.56 1.35 -5.62
N ASP A 91 4.50 2.54 -6.22
CA ASP A 91 4.98 3.77 -5.57
C ASP A 91 3.98 4.34 -4.54
N THR A 92 2.69 4.03 -4.70
CA THR A 92 1.60 4.53 -3.83
C THR A 92 1.01 3.50 -2.86
N ASP A 93 1.64 2.32 -2.71
CA ASP A 93 1.11 1.16 -1.94
C ASP A 93 -0.31 0.70 -2.37
N ARG A 94 -0.74 1.09 -3.57
CA ARG A 94 -2.03 0.73 -4.20
C ARG A 94 -1.82 -0.43 -5.17
N HIS A 95 -1.48 -1.60 -4.62
CA HIS A 95 -1.20 -2.80 -5.40
C HIS A 95 -2.40 -3.33 -6.21
N ASP A 96 -3.58 -2.73 -6.05
CA ASP A 96 -4.78 -2.98 -6.87
C ASP A 96 -4.66 -2.47 -8.32
N PHE A 97 -3.76 -1.53 -8.62
CA PHE A 97 -3.56 -1.04 -9.99
C PHE A 97 -3.00 -2.11 -10.95
N ALA A 98 -2.11 -2.98 -10.47
CA ALA A 98 -1.59 -4.10 -11.24
C ALA A 98 -1.07 -5.23 -10.33
N PRO A 99 -1.30 -6.52 -10.65
CA PRO A 99 -0.81 -7.64 -9.85
C PRO A 99 0.71 -7.66 -9.65
N GLN A 100 1.47 -7.04 -10.56
CA GLN A 100 2.92 -6.99 -10.53
C GLN A 100 3.46 -5.93 -9.56
N SER A 101 2.63 -4.98 -9.10
CA SER A 101 3.08 -3.84 -8.28
C SER A 101 3.74 -4.28 -6.97
N ALA A 102 3.11 -5.21 -6.24
CA ALA A 102 3.65 -5.70 -4.97
C ALA A 102 5.02 -6.40 -5.14
N GLY A 103 5.21 -7.12 -6.25
CA GLY A 103 6.49 -7.76 -6.56
C GLY A 103 7.57 -6.74 -6.90
N LEU A 104 7.21 -5.69 -7.64
CA LEU A 104 8.13 -4.61 -8.00
C LEU A 104 8.57 -3.82 -6.74
N GLU A 105 7.63 -3.51 -5.85
CA GLU A 105 7.91 -2.87 -4.55
C GLU A 105 8.86 -3.72 -3.72
N ALA A 106 8.55 -5.01 -3.53
CA ALA A 106 9.38 -5.90 -2.72
C ALA A 106 10.82 -6.00 -3.25
N ILE A 107 11.00 -6.07 -4.57
CA ILE A 107 12.32 -6.11 -5.20
C ILE A 107 13.09 -4.82 -4.94
N PHE A 108 12.49 -3.65 -5.22
CA PHE A 108 13.20 -2.38 -5.06
C PHE A 108 13.46 -2.03 -3.60
N SER A 109 12.55 -2.35 -2.68
CA SER A 109 12.77 -2.20 -1.24
C SER A 109 13.93 -3.07 -0.75
N GLY A 110 14.03 -4.32 -1.25
CA GLY A 110 15.18 -5.18 -0.96
C GLY A 110 16.50 -4.67 -1.55
N LEU A 111 16.49 -4.16 -2.78
CA LEU A 111 17.68 -3.58 -3.41
C LEU A 111 18.15 -2.32 -2.69
N ALA A 112 17.24 -1.42 -2.33
CA ALA A 112 17.53 -0.20 -1.58
C ALA A 112 18.01 -0.48 -0.15
N TYR A 113 17.63 -1.64 0.42
CA TYR A 113 18.20 -2.10 1.70
C TYR A 113 19.64 -2.60 1.54
N ASN A 114 19.96 -3.24 0.42
CA ASN A 114 21.27 -3.86 0.17
C ASN A 114 22.34 -2.88 -0.33
N SER A 115 21.96 -1.82 -1.04
CA SER A 115 22.90 -0.82 -1.57
C SER A 115 22.52 0.58 -1.13
N THR A 116 23.53 1.34 -0.69
CA THR A 116 23.43 2.77 -0.39
C THR A 116 23.90 3.65 -1.56
N ASP A 117 24.34 3.05 -2.67
CA ASP A 117 24.77 3.76 -3.88
C ASP A 117 23.59 3.89 -4.86
N ASP A 118 23.13 5.13 -5.04
CA ASP A 118 21.99 5.44 -5.90
C ASP A 118 22.25 5.14 -7.38
N GLN A 119 23.50 5.24 -7.85
CA GLN A 119 23.85 4.93 -9.24
C GLN A 119 23.87 3.42 -9.48
N GLU A 120 24.34 2.65 -8.49
CA GLU A 120 24.25 1.19 -8.52
C GLU A 120 22.79 0.72 -8.51
N LEU A 121 21.97 1.30 -7.63
CA LEU A 121 20.55 1.01 -7.54
C LEU A 121 19.82 1.35 -8.85
N LEU A 122 20.15 2.49 -9.47
CA LEU A 122 19.66 2.83 -10.80
C LEU A 122 20.07 1.77 -11.84
N ALA A 123 21.33 1.34 -11.86
CA ALA A 123 21.81 0.33 -12.81
C ALA A 123 21.08 -1.01 -12.68
N PHE A 124 20.77 -1.46 -11.46
CA PHE A 124 19.90 -2.62 -11.23
C PHE A 124 18.47 -2.38 -11.74
N GLY A 125 17.91 -1.21 -11.41
CA GLY A 125 16.59 -0.81 -11.84
C GLY A 125 16.42 -0.79 -13.35
N MET A 126 17.42 -0.30 -14.09
CA MET A 126 17.42 -0.28 -15.55
C MET A 126 17.18 -1.68 -16.14
N ARG A 127 17.85 -2.70 -15.59
CA ARG A 127 17.71 -4.10 -16.04
C ARG A 127 16.34 -4.68 -15.70
N ILE A 128 15.81 -4.35 -14.52
CA ILE A 128 14.48 -4.80 -14.08
C ILE A 128 13.41 -4.21 -14.99
N TYR A 129 13.47 -2.90 -15.27
CA TYR A 129 12.51 -2.24 -16.14
C TYR A 129 12.63 -2.68 -17.61
N ASP A 130 13.83 -3.02 -18.11
CA ASP A 130 13.98 -3.65 -19.41
C ASP A 130 13.25 -5.01 -19.47
N GLY A 131 13.41 -5.83 -18.43
CA GLY A 131 12.69 -7.11 -18.31
C GLY A 131 11.18 -6.92 -18.24
N LEU A 132 10.73 -5.97 -17.40
CA LEU A 132 9.32 -5.66 -17.23
C LEU A 132 8.70 -5.11 -18.51
N TYR A 133 9.41 -4.28 -19.26
CA TYR A 133 8.95 -3.75 -20.54
C TYR A 133 8.86 -4.81 -21.62
N ASN A 134 9.86 -5.69 -21.73
CA ASN A 134 9.79 -6.80 -22.66
C ASN A 134 8.64 -7.76 -22.32
N TRP A 135 8.38 -7.99 -21.02
CA TRP A 135 7.19 -8.71 -20.59
C TRP A 135 5.92 -7.97 -21.02
N ALA A 136 5.77 -6.69 -20.68
CA ALA A 136 4.58 -5.89 -20.97
C ALA A 136 4.29 -5.77 -22.48
N LYS A 137 5.36 -5.78 -23.31
CA LYS A 137 5.27 -5.61 -24.75
C LYS A 137 5.06 -6.94 -25.50
N LEU A 138 5.74 -8.01 -25.10
CA LEU A 138 5.84 -9.24 -25.89
C LEU A 138 5.21 -10.46 -25.23
N LEU A 139 5.09 -10.44 -23.89
CA LEU A 139 4.70 -11.62 -23.10
C LEU A 139 3.43 -11.40 -22.27
N TYR A 140 2.87 -10.19 -22.24
CA TYR A 140 1.69 -9.85 -21.44
C TYR A 140 0.50 -10.77 -21.72
N ASP A 141 0.21 -11.02 -23.01
CA ASP A 141 -0.88 -11.91 -23.43
C ASP A 141 -0.47 -13.39 -23.50
N LYS A 142 0.81 -13.71 -23.27
CA LYS A 142 1.26 -15.09 -23.20
C LYS A 142 0.85 -15.66 -21.86
N LYS A 143 -0.24 -16.43 -21.86
CA LYS A 143 -0.51 -17.39 -20.79
C LYS A 143 0.77 -18.21 -20.59
N HIS A 144 1.35 -18.13 -19.40
CA HIS A 144 2.42 -19.04 -19.02
C HIS A 144 1.81 -20.44 -19.06
N SER A 145 1.98 -21.15 -20.17
CA SER A 145 1.45 -22.52 -20.33
C SER A 145 2.22 -23.52 -19.46
N GLN A 146 2.97 -23.07 -18.45
CA GLN A 146 3.74 -23.88 -17.50
C GLN A 146 3.96 -23.18 -16.14
N THR A 147 2.96 -22.49 -15.56
CA THR A 147 2.96 -22.30 -14.09
C THR A 147 2.47 -23.59 -13.43
N GLY A 148 3.25 -24.08 -12.47
CA GLY A 148 3.17 -25.44 -11.91
C GLY A 148 1.75 -25.91 -11.62
N THR A 149 1.40 -27.05 -12.22
CA THR A 149 0.13 -27.74 -12.04
C THR A 149 -0.27 -27.84 -10.57
N ALA A 150 0.66 -28.01 -9.64
CA ALA A 150 0.35 -28.16 -8.23
C ALA A 150 -0.32 -26.92 -7.60
N GLU A 151 0.19 -25.71 -7.78
CA GLU A 151 -0.33 -24.51 -7.10
C GLU A 151 -1.63 -24.01 -7.74
N GLN A 152 -1.73 -24.08 -9.07
CA GLN A 152 -2.98 -23.77 -9.76
C GLN A 152 -4.05 -24.84 -9.50
N MET A 153 -3.69 -26.13 -9.44
CA MET A 153 -4.63 -27.17 -9.01
C MET A 153 -4.96 -27.02 -7.53
N LEU A 154 -4.02 -26.60 -6.67
CA LEU A 154 -4.33 -26.29 -5.28
C LEU A 154 -5.32 -25.14 -5.21
N LEU A 155 -5.07 -24.04 -5.93
CA LEU A 155 -5.97 -22.89 -5.99
C LEU A 155 -7.34 -23.26 -6.58
N GLU A 156 -7.39 -24.08 -7.64
CA GLU A 156 -8.65 -24.58 -8.19
C GLU A 156 -9.37 -25.51 -7.21
N VAL A 157 -8.67 -26.44 -6.55
CA VAL A 157 -9.23 -27.33 -5.54
C VAL A 157 -9.72 -26.53 -4.35
N PHE A 158 -8.92 -25.58 -3.84
CA PHE A 158 -9.28 -24.66 -2.77
C PHE A 158 -10.47 -23.81 -3.17
N THR A 159 -10.49 -23.22 -4.37
CA THR A 159 -11.61 -22.40 -4.86
C THR A 159 -12.86 -23.26 -4.98
N LYS A 160 -12.75 -24.47 -5.51
CA LYS A 160 -13.86 -25.43 -5.65
C LYS A 160 -14.34 -25.96 -4.30
N TYR A 161 -13.47 -26.13 -3.30
CA TYR A 161 -13.83 -26.50 -1.93
C TYR A 161 -14.43 -25.33 -1.15
N LEU A 162 -13.87 -24.13 -1.29
CA LEU A 162 -14.35 -22.89 -0.68
C LEU A 162 -15.71 -22.47 -1.26
N GLN A 163 -15.96 -22.75 -2.54
CA GLN A 163 -17.27 -22.54 -3.19
C GLN A 163 -18.27 -23.68 -2.91
N LYS A 164 -17.81 -24.88 -2.52
CA LYS A 164 -18.67 -25.99 -2.09
C LYS A 164 -19.08 -25.96 -0.63
N GLY A 165 -18.43 -25.12 0.19
CA GLY A 165 -19.03 -24.71 1.45
C GLY A 165 -20.28 -23.93 1.11
N ASP A 166 -21.42 -24.36 1.63
CA ASP A 166 -22.73 -23.69 1.57
C ASP A 166 -22.62 -22.31 2.27
N ARG A 167 -21.86 -21.38 1.67
CA ARG A 167 -21.82 -19.98 2.06
C ARG A 167 -23.13 -19.43 1.56
N LYS A 168 -24.16 -19.52 2.41
CA LYS A 168 -25.29 -18.60 2.36
C LYS A 168 -24.70 -17.23 2.03
N LYS A 169 -25.10 -16.65 0.89
CA LYS A 169 -24.65 -15.31 0.49
C LYS A 169 -24.71 -14.43 1.73
N ALA A 170 -23.61 -13.73 2.02
CA ALA A 170 -23.56 -12.83 3.16
C ALA A 170 -24.80 -11.92 3.07
N PRO A 171 -25.61 -11.84 4.13
CA PRO A 171 -26.84 -11.07 4.09
C PRO A 171 -26.48 -9.59 3.87
N ALA A 172 -27.37 -8.83 3.19
CA ALA A 172 -27.11 -7.43 2.82
C ALA A 172 -26.65 -6.59 4.03
N TRP A 173 -27.27 -6.81 5.19
CA TRP A 173 -26.93 -6.15 6.44
C TRP A 173 -25.49 -6.35 6.89
N ALA A 174 -24.82 -7.46 6.52
CA ALA A 174 -23.43 -7.69 6.89
C ALA A 174 -22.48 -6.73 6.17
N LYS A 175 -22.81 -6.35 4.92
CA LYS A 175 -22.05 -5.34 4.19
C LYS A 175 -22.26 -3.96 4.80
N GLU A 176 -23.52 -3.56 5.00
CA GLU A 176 -23.88 -2.28 5.61
C GLU A 176 -23.31 -2.13 7.03
N LEU A 177 -23.34 -3.21 7.83
CA LEU A 177 -22.72 -3.23 9.15
C LEU A 177 -21.21 -2.97 9.08
N LYS A 178 -20.52 -3.52 8.08
CA LYS A 178 -19.08 -3.30 7.94
C LYS A 178 -18.77 -1.83 7.66
N GLU A 179 -19.58 -1.18 6.83
CA GLU A 179 -19.49 0.26 6.54
C GLU A 179 -19.75 1.08 7.83
N MET A 180 -20.81 0.77 8.58
CA MET A 180 -21.10 1.44 9.86
C MET A 180 -19.99 1.27 10.92
N ILE A 181 -19.36 0.10 10.97
CA ILE A 181 -18.23 -0.15 11.88
C ILE A 181 -17.02 0.70 11.47
N GLN A 182 -16.75 0.82 10.17
CA GLN A 182 -15.66 1.65 9.66
C GLN A 182 -15.88 3.13 10.01
N ASP A 183 -17.06 3.67 9.74
CA ASP A 183 -17.42 5.06 10.09
C ASP A 183 -17.30 5.32 11.60
N GLN A 184 -17.61 4.33 12.43
CA GLN A 184 -17.44 4.44 13.89
C GLN A 184 -15.97 4.51 14.30
N LEU A 185 -15.10 3.72 13.66
CA LEU A 185 -13.66 3.77 13.95
C LEU A 185 -13.08 5.13 13.57
N ASP A 186 -13.60 5.78 12.55
CA ASP A 186 -13.12 7.09 12.10
C ASP A 186 -13.63 8.23 13.00
N THR A 187 -14.87 8.14 13.48
CA THR A 187 -15.52 9.17 14.33
C THR A 187 -15.28 8.99 15.84
N ASN A 188 -14.64 7.89 16.26
CA ASN A 188 -14.41 7.53 17.67
C ASN A 188 -15.68 7.48 18.55
N MET A 189 -16.88 7.41 17.97
CA MET A 189 -18.15 7.33 18.72
C MET A 189 -18.36 5.92 19.29
N SER A 190 -19.09 5.75 20.40
CA SER A 190 -19.45 4.40 20.87
C SER A 190 -20.60 3.84 20.02
N LEU A 191 -20.39 2.67 19.40
CA LEU A 191 -21.42 1.93 18.69
C LEU A 191 -21.75 0.66 19.46
N SER A 192 -22.98 0.60 19.97
CA SER A 192 -23.54 -0.57 20.62
C SER A 192 -24.28 -1.46 19.62
N LEU A 193 -24.39 -2.74 19.96
CA LEU A 193 -25.18 -3.69 19.17
C LEU A 193 -26.64 -3.24 19.02
N GLN A 194 -27.20 -2.58 20.04
CA GLN A 194 -28.55 -2.02 20.02
C GLN A 194 -28.72 -0.91 18.97
N GLN A 195 -27.77 0.02 18.87
CA GLN A 195 -27.81 1.09 17.88
C GLN A 195 -27.66 0.54 16.46
N VAL A 196 -26.74 -0.41 16.26
CA VAL A 196 -26.59 -1.11 14.99
C VAL A 196 -27.89 -1.80 14.57
N SER A 197 -28.48 -2.53 15.51
CA SER A 197 -29.73 -3.25 15.32
C SER A 197 -30.88 -2.32 14.90
N GLN A 198 -30.97 -1.13 15.51
CA GLN A 198 -31.98 -0.13 15.14
C GLN A 198 -31.75 0.43 13.73
N ASN A 199 -30.51 0.80 13.40
CA ASN A 199 -30.18 1.39 12.10
C ASN A 199 -30.33 0.40 10.93
N LEU A 200 -30.05 -0.88 11.16
CA LEU A 200 -30.22 -1.94 10.15
C LEU A 200 -31.63 -2.54 10.15
N GLU A 201 -32.54 -2.07 11.02
CA GLU A 201 -33.88 -2.62 11.22
C GLU A 201 -33.89 -4.14 11.51
N ILE A 202 -32.88 -4.63 12.23
CA ILE A 202 -32.69 -6.06 12.54
C ILE A 202 -32.85 -6.30 14.04
N ASN A 203 -33.45 -7.41 14.44
CA ASN A 203 -33.54 -7.78 15.84
C ASN A 203 -32.14 -7.97 16.50
N PRO A 204 -31.85 -7.37 17.68
CA PRO A 204 -30.53 -7.44 18.30
C PRO A 204 -30.07 -8.86 18.63
N SER A 205 -30.99 -9.74 19.02
CA SER A 205 -30.68 -11.13 19.35
C SER A 205 -30.35 -11.95 18.09
N TYR A 206 -31.02 -11.67 16.97
CA TYR A 206 -30.67 -12.25 15.68
C TYR A 206 -29.28 -11.78 15.22
N LEU A 207 -29.03 -10.48 15.27
CA LEU A 207 -27.75 -9.89 14.88
C LEU A 207 -26.60 -10.49 15.70
N SER A 208 -26.74 -10.57 17.03
CA SER A 208 -25.73 -11.17 17.92
C SER A 208 -25.38 -12.62 17.53
N ARG A 209 -26.41 -13.43 17.22
CA ARG A 209 -26.24 -14.85 16.86
C ARG A 209 -25.61 -15.05 15.49
N GLU A 210 -25.96 -14.20 14.53
CA GLU A 210 -25.46 -14.32 13.16
C GLU A 210 -24.12 -13.61 12.96
N PHE A 211 -23.78 -12.62 13.78
CA PHE A 211 -22.57 -11.80 13.62
C PHE A 211 -21.30 -12.64 13.51
N SER A 212 -21.05 -13.56 14.44
CA SER A 212 -19.82 -14.37 14.45
C SER A 212 -19.66 -15.19 13.16
N LYS A 213 -20.75 -15.62 12.52
CA LYS A 213 -20.70 -16.40 11.27
C LYS A 213 -20.07 -15.63 10.10
N TYR A 214 -20.16 -14.30 10.13
CA TYR A 214 -19.69 -13.44 9.03
C TYR A 214 -18.47 -12.59 9.42
N PHE A 215 -18.18 -12.44 10.72
CA PHE A 215 -17.12 -11.58 11.24
C PHE A 215 -16.11 -12.37 12.09
N GLU A 216 -15.29 -13.18 11.41
CA GLU A 216 -14.14 -13.90 11.98
C GLU A 216 -14.43 -14.82 13.19
N ASN A 217 -15.67 -15.27 13.33
CA ASN A 217 -16.12 -16.06 14.48
C ASN A 217 -15.95 -15.32 15.83
N LEU A 218 -15.94 -13.99 15.81
CA LEU A 218 -15.85 -13.13 16.99
C LEU A 218 -17.23 -12.62 17.40
N SER A 219 -17.39 -12.28 18.68
CA SER A 219 -18.54 -11.49 19.11
C SER A 219 -18.42 -10.04 18.59
N PHE A 220 -19.53 -9.33 18.48
CA PHE A 220 -19.52 -7.92 18.05
C PHE A 220 -18.53 -7.08 18.88
N GLY A 221 -18.57 -7.20 20.20
CA GLY A 221 -17.66 -6.46 21.09
C GLY A 221 -16.19 -6.87 20.95
N ASP A 222 -15.91 -8.15 20.71
CA ASP A 222 -14.54 -8.61 20.48
C ASP A 222 -13.99 -8.12 19.14
N TYR A 223 -14.84 -8.11 18.12
CA TYR A 223 -14.50 -7.60 16.79
C TYR A 223 -14.19 -6.09 16.82
N ILE A 224 -15.06 -5.28 17.46
CA ILE A 224 -14.79 -3.85 17.64
C ILE A 224 -13.48 -3.63 18.42
N ARG A 225 -13.25 -4.38 19.50
CA ARG A 225 -12.01 -4.25 20.27
C ARG A 225 -10.77 -4.62 19.45
N LYS A 226 -10.84 -5.66 18.62
CA LYS A 226 -9.78 -6.03 17.67
C LYS A 226 -9.44 -4.85 16.74
N LEU A 227 -10.43 -4.29 16.06
CA LEU A 227 -10.22 -3.19 15.12
C LEU A 227 -9.62 -1.94 15.79
N ARG A 228 -10.05 -1.65 17.03
CA ARG A 228 -9.48 -0.54 17.82
C ARG A 228 -8.00 -0.77 18.19
N ILE A 229 -7.60 -2.01 18.47
CA ILE A 229 -6.19 -2.34 18.72
C ILE A 229 -5.37 -2.23 17.43
N GLU A 230 -5.91 -2.66 16.29
CA GLU A 230 -5.24 -2.47 14.99
C GLU A 230 -5.00 -0.98 14.68
N LYS A 231 -6.00 -0.11 14.91
CA LYS A 231 -5.82 1.35 14.84
C LYS A 231 -4.78 1.86 15.85
N ALA A 232 -4.76 1.29 17.07
CA ALA A 232 -3.78 1.67 18.08
C ALA A 232 -2.35 1.33 17.68
N ILE A 233 -2.12 0.16 17.06
CA ILE A 233 -0.82 -0.25 16.52
C ILE A 233 -0.34 0.77 15.49
N HIS A 234 -1.21 1.14 14.55
CA HIS A 234 -0.89 2.15 13.54
C HIS A 234 -0.47 3.49 14.18
N LEU A 235 -1.21 3.97 15.20
CA LEU A 235 -0.84 5.19 15.92
C LEU A 235 0.47 5.05 16.72
N LEU A 236 0.76 3.87 17.29
CA LEU A 236 2.00 3.61 18.00
C LEU A 236 3.23 3.65 17.07
N GLU A 237 3.07 3.26 15.81
CA GLU A 237 4.13 3.20 14.78
C GLU A 237 4.34 4.53 14.05
N THR A 238 3.27 5.31 13.88
CA THR A 238 3.28 6.53 13.05
C THR A 238 3.37 7.81 13.85
N THR A 239 3.02 7.81 15.14
CA THR A 239 2.97 9.03 15.96
C THR A 239 3.70 8.90 17.29
N LEU A 240 3.95 10.05 17.93
CA LEU A 240 4.52 10.13 19.28
C LEU A 240 3.45 10.38 20.36
N TYR A 241 2.17 10.15 20.06
CA TYR A 241 1.10 10.40 21.03
C TYR A 241 1.30 9.58 22.31
N PRO A 242 1.07 10.16 23.51
CA PRO A 242 1.04 9.41 24.75
C PRO A 242 0.09 8.21 24.68
N LEU A 243 0.43 7.11 25.38
CA LEU A 243 -0.42 5.90 25.38
C LEU A 243 -1.84 6.17 25.87
N THR A 244 -1.98 7.13 26.78
CA THR A 244 -3.28 7.61 27.27
C THR A 244 -4.09 8.25 26.15
N GLU A 245 -3.45 9.07 25.32
CA GLU A 245 -4.09 9.72 24.17
C GLU A 245 -4.47 8.69 23.09
N ILE A 246 -3.59 7.73 22.79
CA ILE A 246 -3.90 6.63 21.86
C ILE A 246 -5.09 5.80 22.34
N ALA A 247 -5.20 5.53 23.64
CA ALA A 247 -6.35 4.81 24.19
C ALA A 247 -7.67 5.54 23.87
N TYR A 248 -7.72 6.86 24.07
CA TYR A 248 -8.92 7.65 23.78
C TYR A 248 -9.17 7.84 22.28
N LEU A 249 -8.12 8.07 21.48
CA LEU A 249 -8.19 8.22 20.01
C LEU A 249 -8.60 6.92 19.29
N THR A 250 -8.54 5.79 19.98
CA THR A 250 -9.01 4.48 19.47
C THR A 250 -10.34 4.08 20.09
N GLY A 251 -10.99 4.98 20.83
CA GLY A 251 -12.34 4.81 21.35
C GLY A 251 -12.44 3.99 22.64
N PHE A 252 -11.35 3.74 23.35
CA PHE A 252 -11.41 3.16 24.70
C PHE A 252 -11.81 4.24 25.72
N SER A 253 -12.69 3.87 26.65
CA SER A 253 -13.16 4.74 27.73
C SER A 253 -12.10 4.99 28.81
N ASP A 254 -11.16 4.06 28.95
CA ASP A 254 -10.13 4.13 29.98
C ASP A 254 -8.81 3.45 29.52
N PRO A 255 -7.64 4.06 29.80
CA PRO A 255 -6.34 3.53 29.42
C PRO A 255 -6.00 2.16 30.03
N SER A 256 -6.54 1.84 31.20
CA SER A 256 -6.31 0.55 31.87
C SER A 256 -6.95 -0.60 31.10
N HIS A 257 -8.20 -0.41 30.65
CA HIS A 257 -8.92 -1.34 29.79
C HIS A 257 -8.24 -1.48 28.43
N PHE A 258 -7.82 -0.36 27.82
CA PHE A 258 -7.01 -0.39 26.59
C PHE A 258 -5.78 -1.30 26.75
N ASN A 259 -4.95 -1.07 27.76
CA ASN A 259 -3.74 -1.86 27.98
C ASN A 259 -4.03 -3.34 28.22
N ARG A 260 -5.10 -3.66 28.96
CA ARG A 260 -5.52 -5.05 29.20
C ARG A 260 -5.93 -5.75 27.90
N ILE A 261 -6.69 -5.08 27.04
CA ILE A 261 -7.13 -5.62 25.74
C ILE A 261 -5.95 -5.71 24.77
N PHE A 262 -5.10 -4.68 24.70
CA PHE A 262 -3.89 -4.68 23.87
C PHE A 262 -2.99 -5.87 24.24
N LYS A 263 -2.71 -6.07 25.53
CA LYS A 263 -1.91 -7.22 25.99
C LYS A 263 -2.57 -8.56 25.67
N LYS A 264 -3.89 -8.66 25.82
CA LYS A 264 -4.64 -9.89 25.50
C LYS A 264 -4.49 -10.25 24.01
N GLN A 265 -4.47 -9.27 23.11
CA GLN A 265 -4.42 -9.51 21.66
C GLN A 265 -2.99 -9.60 21.12
N MET A 266 -2.06 -8.79 21.62
CA MET A 266 -0.69 -8.67 21.11
C MET A 266 0.35 -9.46 21.91
N GLY A 267 -0.04 -10.04 23.05
CA GLY A 267 0.86 -10.76 23.96
C GLY A 267 1.74 -9.85 24.83
N VAL A 268 1.95 -8.59 24.44
CA VAL A 268 2.74 -7.58 25.15
C VAL A 268 1.92 -6.32 25.43
N THR A 269 2.32 -5.50 26.40
CA THR A 269 1.65 -4.22 26.66
C THR A 269 1.93 -3.20 25.57
N ALA A 270 1.07 -2.19 25.40
CA ALA A 270 1.29 -1.12 24.41
C ALA A 270 2.60 -0.35 24.64
N SER A 271 3.01 -0.22 25.91
CA SER A 271 4.29 0.39 26.28
C SER A 271 5.50 -0.43 25.83
N GLU A 272 5.47 -1.74 26.11
CA GLU A 272 6.52 -2.68 25.65
C GLU A 272 6.56 -2.75 24.13
N TYR A 273 5.40 -2.79 23.49
CA TYR A 273 5.28 -2.77 22.03
C TYR A 273 5.99 -1.55 21.44
N ARG A 274 5.70 -0.34 21.94
CA ARG A 274 6.34 0.90 21.49
C ARG A 274 7.86 0.89 21.72
N LYS A 275 8.33 0.35 22.85
CA LYS A 275 9.76 0.27 23.16
C LYS A 275 10.52 -0.64 22.20
N ASN A 276 9.86 -1.66 21.67
CA ASN A 276 10.43 -2.62 20.73
C ASN A 276 10.36 -2.17 19.27
N LEU A 277 9.71 -1.03 18.98
CA LEU A 277 9.75 -0.46 17.63
C LEU A 277 11.18 0.01 17.31
N PRO A 278 11.66 -0.18 16.07
CA PRO A 278 12.95 0.31 15.65
C PRO A 278 12.98 1.83 15.85
N LYS A 279 14.00 2.34 16.57
CA LYS A 279 14.20 3.77 16.74
C LYS A 279 14.44 4.38 15.36
N LYS A 280 13.51 5.22 14.90
CA LYS A 280 13.70 6.08 13.72
C LYS A 280 14.80 7.10 13.99
#